data_AF-A0A386ZM56-F1
#
_entry.id   AF-A0A386ZM56-F1
#
_cell.length_a   1.000
_cell.length_b   1.000
_cell.length_c   1.000
_cell.angle_alpha   90.00
_cell.angle_beta   90.00
_cell.angle_gamma   90.00
#
_symmetry.space_group_name_H-M   'P 1'
#
loop_
_entity.id
_entity.type
_entity.pdbx_description
1 polymer ?
#
loop_
_entity_poly.entity_id
_entity_poly.type
_entity_poly.pdbx_seq_one_letter_code
_entity_poly.pdbx_strand_id
1 'polypeptide(L)'
;MVDRIDEMSLLVGCVDRAVRAGEGAVVVLRGEAGVGKSTLLTTFIERAVEQHAGTGLLAGYGQAMLNSLASDSFQPVRECLRSLTASAQRSGSRSALERMVLSFRTNAPDWIESVPVVGQLLAAGVRTGQTFMESGRDALEMDSRMDQLVPCQATFVR
;
A
#
# COMPACT_ATOMS: atom_id res chain seq x y z
N MET A 1 -24.42 -15.40 4.45
CA MET A 1 -23.83 -14.32 3.62
C MET A 1 -23.87 -14.77 2.15
N VAL A 2 -25.08 -14.98 1.59
CA VAL A 2 -25.28 -15.51 0.22
C VAL A 2 -25.79 -14.43 -0.74
N ASP A 3 -26.25 -13.29 -0.23
CA ASP A 3 -27.01 -12.28 -0.99
C ASP A 3 -26.17 -11.19 -1.68
N ARG A 4 -24.83 -11.31 -1.69
CA ARG A 4 -23.94 -10.25 -2.23
C ARG A 4 -22.78 -10.79 -3.09
N ILE A 5 -22.94 -11.99 -3.62
CA ILE A 5 -21.91 -12.65 -4.42
C ILE A 5 -21.72 -11.88 -5.73
N ASP A 6 -22.80 -11.46 -6.35
CA ASP A 6 -22.77 -10.77 -7.64
C ASP A 6 -22.10 -9.39 -7.53
N GLU A 7 -22.43 -8.58 -6.52
CA GLU A 7 -21.79 -7.29 -6.30
C GLU A 7 -20.30 -7.44 -5.98
N MET A 8 -19.94 -8.45 -5.19
CA MET A 8 -18.53 -8.76 -4.92
C MET A 8 -17.79 -9.14 -6.21
N SER A 9 -18.37 -10.02 -7.02
CA SER A 9 -17.80 -10.42 -8.31
C SER A 9 -17.65 -9.26 -9.28
N LEU A 10 -18.60 -8.31 -9.29
CA LEU A 10 -18.50 -7.09 -10.08
C LEU A 10 -17.34 -6.19 -9.62
N LEU A 11 -17.21 -5.97 -8.30
CA LEU A 11 -16.14 -5.15 -7.74
C LEU A 11 -14.76 -5.76 -8.00
N VAL A 12 -14.59 -7.06 -7.77
CA VAL A 12 -13.35 -7.79 -8.07
C VAL A 12 -13.03 -7.73 -9.56
N GLY A 13 -14.01 -7.99 -10.42
CA GLY A 13 -13.82 -7.93 -11.87
C GLY A 13 -13.43 -6.53 -12.38
N CYS A 14 -13.85 -5.45 -11.71
CA CYS A 14 -13.38 -4.10 -11.99
C CYS A 14 -11.89 -3.92 -11.68
N VAL A 15 -11.42 -4.42 -10.52
CA VAL A 15 -10.00 -4.37 -10.15
C VAL A 15 -9.16 -5.20 -11.11
N ASP A 16 -9.60 -6.41 -11.45
CA ASP A 16 -8.93 -7.28 -12.41
C ASP A 16 -8.69 -6.58 -13.75
N ARG A 17 -9.71 -5.89 -14.27
CA ARG A 17 -9.59 -5.13 -15.52
C ARG A 17 -8.63 -3.96 -15.38
N ALA A 18 -8.75 -3.18 -14.30
CA ALA A 18 -7.88 -2.04 -14.02
C ALA A 18 -6.40 -2.47 -13.92
N VAL A 19 -6.11 -3.56 -13.21
CA VAL A 19 -4.76 -4.10 -13.04
C VAL A 19 -4.20 -4.60 -14.38
N ARG A 20 -4.99 -5.33 -15.18
CA ARG A 20 -4.52 -5.84 -16.48
C ARG A 20 -4.33 -4.75 -17.54
N ALA A 21 -5.24 -3.78 -17.60
CA ALA A 21 -5.19 -2.70 -18.60
C ALA A 21 -4.22 -1.58 -18.19
N GLY A 22 -3.87 -1.47 -16.90
CA GLY A 22 -3.13 -0.33 -16.37
C GLY A 22 -3.95 0.97 -16.35
N GLU A 23 -5.28 0.85 -16.31
CA GLU A 23 -6.22 1.97 -16.37
C GLU A 23 -6.95 2.16 -15.05
N GLY A 24 -7.25 3.42 -14.71
CA GLY A 24 -8.04 3.76 -13.52
C GLY A 24 -9.52 3.48 -13.72
N ALA A 25 -10.20 3.01 -12.68
CA ALA A 25 -11.65 2.82 -12.68
C ALA A 25 -12.28 3.50 -11.45
N VAL A 26 -13.45 4.10 -11.65
CA VAL A 26 -14.26 4.69 -10.58
C VAL A 26 -15.57 3.93 -10.48
N VAL A 27 -15.87 3.37 -9.30
CA VAL A 27 -17.10 2.63 -9.03
C VAL A 27 -17.88 3.33 -7.93
N VAL A 28 -19.18 3.54 -8.15
CA VAL A 28 -20.08 4.16 -7.17
C VAL A 28 -21.05 3.11 -6.64
N LEU A 29 -20.96 2.82 -5.35
CA LEU A 29 -21.89 1.91 -4.67
C LEU A 29 -23.04 2.71 -4.05
N ARG A 30 -24.28 2.40 -4.46
CA ARG A 30 -25.50 3.03 -3.94
C ARG A 30 -26.34 2.01 -3.17
N GLY A 31 -27.07 2.49 -2.16
CA GLY A 31 -27.97 1.67 -1.37
C GLY A 31 -28.35 2.35 -0.06
N GLU A 32 -29.39 1.85 0.60
CA GLU A 32 -29.93 2.43 1.83
C GLU A 32 -28.93 2.36 2.99
N ALA A 33 -29.05 3.28 3.95
CA ALA A 33 -28.27 3.22 5.18
C ALA A 33 -28.53 1.87 5.89
N GLY A 34 -27.49 1.24 6.43
CA GLY A 34 -27.62 -0.07 7.09
C GLY A 34 -27.66 -1.30 6.17
N VAL A 35 -27.72 -1.15 4.84
CA VAL A 35 -27.75 -2.30 3.89
C VAL A 35 -26.44 -3.09 3.78
N GLY A 36 -25.42 -2.74 4.57
CA GLY A 36 -24.12 -3.45 4.60
C GLY A 36 -23.07 -2.97 3.59
N LYS A 37 -23.21 -1.78 3.00
CA LYS A 37 -22.21 -1.23 2.03
C LYS A 37 -20.79 -1.17 2.57
N SER A 38 -20.62 -0.71 3.81
CA SER A 38 -19.29 -0.64 4.45
C SER A 38 -18.69 -2.02 4.61
N THR A 39 -19.49 -2.99 5.06
CA THR A 39 -19.08 -4.40 5.17
C THR A 39 -18.66 -4.97 3.82
N LEU A 40 -19.45 -4.72 2.76
CA LEU A 40 -19.13 -5.15 1.41
C LEU A 40 -17.79 -4.57 0.94
N LEU A 41 -17.56 -3.26 1.13
CA LEU A 41 -16.31 -2.60 0.75
C LEU A 41 -15.10 -3.11 1.53
N THR A 42 -15.23 -3.35 2.84
CA THR A 42 -14.15 -3.91 3.67
C THR A 42 -13.76 -5.30 3.16
N THR A 43 -14.73 -6.20 2.98
CA THR A 43 -14.46 -7.55 2.47
C THR A 43 -13.92 -7.55 1.04
N PHE A 44 -14.39 -6.62 0.20
CA PHE A 44 -13.88 -6.44 -1.16
C PHE A 44 -12.41 -6.04 -1.16
N ILE A 45 -12.03 -5.07 -0.32
CA ILE A 45 -10.64 -4.61 -0.21
C ILE A 45 -9.70 -5.75 0.21
N GLU A 46 -10.09 -6.51 1.24
CA GLU A 46 -9.31 -7.65 1.73
C GLU A 46 -9.08 -8.67 0.61
N ARG A 47 -10.16 -9.08 -0.07
CA ARG A 47 -10.09 -10.04 -1.17
C ARG A 47 -9.26 -9.55 -2.35
N ALA A 48 -9.43 -8.29 -2.74
CA ALA A 48 -8.69 -7.71 -3.86
C ALA A 48 -7.18 -7.69 -3.58
N VAL A 49 -6.77 -7.30 -2.37
CA VAL A 49 -5.36 -7.31 -1.97
C VAL A 49 -4.80 -8.73 -1.95
N GLU A 50 -5.55 -9.69 -1.41
CA GLU A 50 -5.13 -11.11 -1.38
C GLU A 50 -4.98 -11.70 -2.79
N GLN A 51 -5.96 -11.49 -3.66
CA GLN A 51 -5.93 -11.99 -5.04
C GLN A 51 -4.81 -11.39 -5.89
N HIS A 52 -4.41 -10.15 -5.58
CA HIS A 52 -3.36 -9.42 -6.30
C HIS A 52 -2.09 -9.22 -5.48
N ALA A 53 -1.83 -10.07 -4.47
CA ALA A 53 -0.63 -9.95 -3.62
C ALA A 53 0.68 -9.92 -4.46
N GLY A 54 0.72 -10.65 -5.57
CA GLY A 54 1.87 -10.70 -6.49
C GLY A 54 2.08 -9.44 -7.34
N THR A 55 1.10 -8.53 -7.45
CA THR A 55 1.24 -7.29 -8.23
C THR A 55 1.68 -6.10 -7.36
N GLY A 56 1.70 -6.28 -6.04
CA GLY A 56 1.92 -5.19 -5.10
C GLY A 56 0.78 -4.17 -5.06
N LEU A 57 -0.46 -4.64 -5.27
CA LEU A 57 -1.66 -3.83 -5.10
C LEU A 57 -1.74 -3.29 -3.66
N LEU A 58 -2.00 -2.00 -3.54
CA LEU A 58 -2.21 -1.34 -2.26
C LEU A 58 -3.66 -0.89 -2.16
N ALA A 59 -4.23 -0.97 -0.96
CA ALA A 59 -5.54 -0.44 -0.66
C ALA A 59 -5.47 0.57 0.48
N GLY A 60 -6.31 1.60 0.38
CA GLY A 60 -6.54 2.54 1.46
C GLY A 60 -7.96 3.08 1.40
N TYR A 61 -8.39 3.69 2.49
CA TYR A 61 -9.75 4.18 2.65
C TYR A 61 -9.73 5.52 3.37
N GLY A 62 -10.73 6.35 3.08
CA GLY A 62 -10.98 7.59 3.79
C GLY A 62 -12.47 7.85 3.88
N GLN A 63 -12.90 8.49 4.96
CA GLN A 63 -14.32 8.73 5.21
C GLN A 63 -14.66 10.21 5.04
N ALA A 64 -15.61 10.49 4.17
CA ALA A 64 -16.23 11.80 4.04
C ALA A 64 -17.51 11.84 4.87
N MET A 65 -17.40 12.25 6.13
CA MET A 65 -18.55 12.63 6.94
C MET A 65 -18.58 14.15 7.13
N LEU A 66 -19.75 14.74 6.90
CA LEU A 66 -20.05 16.14 7.21
C LEU A 66 -20.58 16.20 8.64
N ASN A 67 -19.70 16.09 9.62
CA ASN A 67 -20.05 16.16 11.03
C ASN A 67 -19.48 17.40 11.73
N SER A 68 -18.92 18.37 10.99
CA SER A 68 -18.55 19.66 11.55
C SER A 68 -18.54 20.77 10.52
N LEU A 69 -19.01 21.96 10.90
CA LEU A 69 -18.94 23.21 10.12
C LEU A 69 -17.50 23.65 9.82
N ALA A 70 -16.51 22.94 10.38
CA ALA A 70 -15.08 23.11 10.15
C ALA A 70 -14.40 21.85 9.57
N SER A 71 -15.15 20.89 9.01
CA SER A 71 -14.52 19.71 8.42
C SER A 71 -13.74 20.11 7.18
N ASP A 72 -12.44 19.89 7.22
CA ASP A 72 -11.55 20.11 6.10
C ASP A 72 -11.93 19.19 4.93
N SER A 73 -12.28 19.77 3.79
CA SER A 73 -12.69 19.07 2.56
C SER A 73 -11.69 18.01 2.08
N PHE A 74 -10.44 18.10 2.51
CA PHE A 74 -9.38 17.16 2.14
C PHE A 74 -9.14 16.04 3.18
N GLN A 75 -9.88 16.02 4.29
CA GLN A 75 -9.75 14.97 5.32
C GLN A 75 -9.90 13.55 4.76
N PRO A 76 -10.89 13.22 3.90
CA PRO A 76 -11.05 11.86 3.39
C PRO A 76 -9.85 11.44 2.54
N VAL A 77 -9.31 12.37 1.77
CA VAL A 77 -8.11 12.15 0.96
C VAL A 77 -6.92 11.87 1.87
N ARG A 78 -6.70 12.68 2.91
CA ARG A 78 -5.59 12.48 3.87
C ARG A 78 -5.67 11.12 4.57
N GLU A 79 -6.86 10.71 4.98
CA GLU A 79 -7.09 9.40 5.59
C GLU A 79 -6.75 8.27 4.61
N CYS A 80 -7.20 8.38 3.36
CA CYS A 80 -6.89 7.42 2.31
C CYS A 80 -5.38 7.29 2.09
N LEU A 81 -4.66 8.40 2.00
CA LEU A 81 -3.21 8.42 1.81
C LEU A 81 -2.45 7.84 3.01
N ARG A 82 -2.89 8.14 4.23
CA ARG A 82 -2.33 7.55 5.44
C ARG A 82 -2.54 6.04 5.46
N SER A 83 -3.74 5.60 5.11
CA SER A 83 -4.13 4.19 5.03
C SER A 83 -3.30 3.44 3.97
N LEU A 84 -3.14 4.03 2.77
CA LEU A 84 -2.28 3.51 1.70
C LEU A 84 -0.81 3.40 2.14
N THR A 85 -0.27 4.44 2.79
CA THR A 85 1.12 4.44 3.29
C THR A 85 1.34 3.34 4.32
N ALA A 86 0.39 3.18 5.25
CA ALA A 86 0.45 2.10 6.23
C ALA A 86 0.32 0.72 5.57
N SER A 87 -0.49 0.59 4.51
CA SER A 87 -0.59 -0.64 3.71
C SER A 87 0.73 -0.98 3.01
N ALA A 88 1.41 0.01 2.44
CA ALA A 88 2.72 -0.17 1.80
C ALA A 88 3.81 -0.58 2.80
N GLN A 89 3.76 -0.03 4.02
CA GLN A 89 4.69 -0.41 5.08
C GLN A 89 4.45 -1.86 5.56
N ARG A 90 3.19 -2.25 5.75
CA ARG A 90 2.82 -3.62 6.16
C ARG A 90 3.16 -4.67 5.12
N SER A 91 3.07 -4.34 3.83
CA SER A 91 3.44 -5.30 2.77
C SER A 91 4.94 -5.59 2.72
N GLY A 92 5.78 -4.82 3.43
CA GLY A 92 7.24 -4.95 3.40
C GLY A 92 7.85 -4.64 2.04
N SER A 93 7.03 -4.23 1.05
CA SER A 93 7.46 -4.01 -0.32
C SER A 93 7.96 -2.59 -0.49
N ARG A 94 9.27 -2.42 -0.37
CA ARG A 94 9.97 -1.16 -0.66
C ARG A 94 9.56 -0.58 -2.02
N SER A 95 9.43 -1.47 -3.02
CA SER A 95 8.99 -1.09 -4.36
C SER A 95 7.60 -0.46 -4.40
N ALA A 96 6.68 -0.88 -3.52
CA ALA A 96 5.32 -0.35 -3.47
C ALA A 96 5.29 1.07 -2.89
N LEU A 97 6.09 1.33 -1.85
CA LEU A 97 6.24 2.67 -1.28
C LEU A 97 6.91 3.63 -2.28
N GLU A 98 7.98 3.20 -2.96
CA GLU A 98 8.66 3.99 -3.99
C GLU A 98 7.74 4.31 -5.17
N ARG A 99 6.97 3.32 -5.67
CA ARG A 99 5.95 3.55 -6.71
C ARG A 99 4.89 4.56 -6.28
N MET A 100 4.43 4.49 -5.04
CA MET A 100 3.45 5.42 -4.49
C MET A 100 4.02 6.85 -4.45
N VAL A 101 5.20 7.04 -3.85
CA VAL A 101 5.87 8.34 -3.78
C VAL A 101 6.12 8.92 -5.18
N LEU A 102 6.61 8.09 -6.11
CA LEU A 102 6.86 8.51 -7.49
C LEU A 102 5.56 8.94 -8.18
N SER A 103 4.49 8.15 -8.03
CA SER A 103 3.19 8.46 -8.64
C SER A 103 2.62 9.78 -8.14
N PHE A 104 2.77 10.11 -6.85
CA PHE A 104 2.36 11.41 -6.32
C PHE A 104 3.19 12.56 -6.89
N ARG A 105 4.52 12.40 -6.94
CA ARG A 105 5.39 13.44 -7.52
C ARG A 105 5.09 13.70 -8.99
N THR A 106 4.75 12.67 -9.76
CA THR A 106 4.45 12.80 -11.19
C THR A 106 3.07 13.40 -11.45
N ASN A 107 2.03 12.96 -10.72
CA ASN A 107 0.64 13.30 -11.06
C ASN A 107 0.05 14.41 -10.20
N ALA A 108 0.60 14.67 -9.02
CA ALA A 108 0.08 15.66 -8.07
C ALA A 108 1.21 16.37 -7.31
N PRO A 109 2.18 17.00 -8.01
CA PRO A 109 3.29 17.70 -7.35
C PRO A 109 2.78 18.79 -6.39
N ASP A 110 1.76 19.56 -6.80
CA ASP A 110 1.20 20.66 -6.02
C ASP A 110 0.49 20.17 -4.74
N TRP A 111 0.13 18.88 -4.64
CA TRP A 111 -0.50 18.29 -3.46
C TRP A 111 0.49 18.04 -2.33
N ILE A 112 1.77 17.87 -2.66
CA ILE A 112 2.84 17.76 -1.65
C ILE A 112 3.00 19.10 -0.92
N GLU A 113 2.85 20.21 -1.64
CA GLU A 113 2.95 21.56 -1.11
C GLU A 113 1.65 22.01 -0.41
N SER A 114 0.49 21.65 -0.96
CA SER A 114 -0.82 22.06 -0.43
C SER A 114 -1.37 21.16 0.67
N VAL A 115 -0.85 19.94 0.85
CA VAL A 115 -1.25 19.03 1.93
C VAL A 115 -0.02 18.62 2.75
N PRO A 116 0.38 19.43 3.77
CA PRO A 116 1.62 19.23 4.52
C PRO A 116 1.79 17.84 5.13
N VAL A 117 0.66 17.22 5.52
CA VAL A 117 0.62 15.87 6.09
C VAL A 117 1.02 14.80 5.07
N VAL A 118 0.74 15.00 3.78
CA VAL A 118 1.14 14.05 2.72
C VAL A 118 2.64 14.09 2.53
N GLY A 119 3.24 15.28 2.44
CA GLY A 119 4.69 15.43 2.38
C GLY A 119 5.42 14.81 3.58
N GLN A 120 4.90 15.03 4.80
CA GLN A 120 5.47 14.45 6.02
C GLN A 120 5.31 12.93 6.11
N LEU A 121 4.16 12.38 5.73
CA LEU A 121 3.93 10.92 5.73
C LEU A 121 4.78 10.21 4.68
N LEU A 122 4.89 10.78 3.47
CA LEU A 122 5.77 10.25 2.42
C LEU A 122 7.25 10.34 2.85
N ALA A 123 7.68 11.49 3.39
CA ALA A 123 9.05 11.67 3.86
C ALA A 123 9.39 10.83 5.10
N ALA A 124 8.43 10.57 5.99
CA ALA A 124 8.59 9.65 7.11
C ALA A 124 8.69 8.20 6.62
N GLY A 125 7.84 7.80 5.66
CA GLY A 125 7.91 6.48 5.04
C GLY A 125 9.27 6.22 4.38
N VAL A 126 9.82 7.20 3.65
CA VAL A 126 11.15 7.10 3.04
C VAL A 126 12.26 7.01 4.11
N ARG A 127 12.21 7.86 5.15
CA ARG A 127 13.22 7.84 6.23
C ARG A 127 13.21 6.55 7.03
N THR A 128 12.04 6.03 7.42
CA THR A 128 11.93 4.74 8.11
C THR A 128 12.37 3.58 7.21
N GLY A 129 12.11 3.68 5.89
CA GLY A 129 12.66 2.74 4.92
C GLY A 129 14.18 2.76 4.85
N GLN A 130 14.82 3.92 5.01
CA GLN A 130 16.28 4.06 5.04
C GLN A 130 16.90 3.59 6.38
N THR A 131 16.27 3.84 7.53
CA THR A 131 16.80 3.38 8.84
C THR A 131 16.76 1.85 8.99
N PHE A 132 15.80 1.18 8.34
CA PHE A 132 15.81 -0.29 8.22
C PHE A 132 16.90 -0.82 7.28
N MET A 133 17.35 -0.02 6.30
CA MET A 133 18.51 -0.41 5.46
C MET A 133 19.81 -0.38 6.24
N GLU A 134 19.99 0.55 7.18
CA GLU A 134 21.19 0.61 8.01
C GLU A 134 21.26 -0.58 8.98
N SER A 135 20.12 -0.96 9.56
CA SER A 135 20.04 -2.13 10.46
C SER A 135 20.05 -3.49 9.74
N GLY A 136 19.55 -3.57 8.50
CA GLY A 136 19.68 -4.76 7.66
C GLY A 136 21.07 -4.93 7.05
N ARG A 137 21.82 -3.84 6.85
CA ARG A 137 23.21 -3.87 6.41
C ARG A 137 24.14 -4.38 7.52
N ASP A 138 23.88 -4.06 8.78
CA ASP A 138 24.61 -4.64 9.91
C ASP A 138 24.36 -6.14 10.06
N ALA A 139 23.14 -6.64 9.80
CA ALA A 139 22.85 -8.08 9.83
C ALA A 139 23.55 -8.84 8.69
N LEU A 140 23.65 -8.26 7.49
CA LEU A 140 24.37 -8.84 6.35
C LEU A 140 25.90 -8.69 6.49
N GLU A 141 26.39 -7.66 7.17
CA GLU A 141 27.83 -7.48 7.47
C GLU A 141 28.29 -8.40 8.62
N MET A 142 27.40 -8.72 9.57
CA MET A 142 27.65 -9.72 10.62
C MET A 142 27.76 -11.14 10.05
N ASP A 143 26.95 -11.48 9.04
CA ASP A 143 27.02 -12.78 8.34
C ASP A 143 28.28 -12.89 7.48
N SER A 144 28.69 -11.78 6.84
CA SER A 144 29.91 -11.72 6.02
C SER A 144 31.22 -11.84 6.82
N ARG A 145 31.21 -11.48 8.11
CA ARG A 145 32.34 -11.73 9.03
C ARG A 145 32.41 -13.17 9.53
N MET A 146 31.32 -13.92 9.46
CA MET A 146 31.28 -15.32 9.91
C MET A 146 31.77 -16.30 8.83
N ASP A 147 31.69 -15.92 7.55
CA ASP A 147 32.23 -16.68 6.41
C ASP A 147 33.76 -16.57 6.24
N GLN A 148 34.43 -15.64 6.94
CA GLN A 148 35.89 -15.44 6.82
C GLN A 148 36.71 -16.33 7.78
N LEU A 149 36.09 -17.26 8.49
CA LEU A 149 36.76 -18.19 9.41
C LEU A 149 36.60 -19.65 8.99
N VAL A 150 36.98 -19.99 7.75
CA VAL A 150 37.38 -21.37 7.41
C VAL A 150 38.56 -21.38 6.45
N PRO A 151 39.80 -21.62 6.93
CA PRO A 151 40.84 -22.19 6.11
C PRO A 151 41.04 -23.64 6.54
N CYS A 152 40.60 -24.60 5.73
CA CYS A 152 41.21 -25.93 5.80
C CYS A 152 41.35 -26.54 4.42
N GLN A 153 42.61 -26.65 4.03
CA GLN A 153 43.11 -27.31 2.85
C GLN A 153 42.77 -28.80 2.90
N ALA A 154 42.43 -29.38 1.74
CA ALA A 154 42.84 -30.75 1.43
C ALA A 154 43.01 -30.88 -0.09
N THR A 155 44.24 -31.19 -0.46
CA THR A 155 44.82 -31.28 -1.79
C THR A 155 45.01 -32.77 -2.13
N PHE A 156 44.73 -33.15 -3.39
CA PHE A 156 45.36 -34.26 -4.15
C PHE A 156 44.91 -35.71 -3.77
N VAL A 157 44.91 -36.75 -4.63
CA VAL A 157 45.48 -37.06 -5.96
C VAL A 157 44.68 -38.19 -6.62
N ARG A 158 44.70 -38.20 -7.97
CA ARG A 158 44.55 -39.31 -8.95
C ARG A 158 43.38 -40.30 -8.84
#